data_AF-A0A350IQL8-F1
#
_entry.id   AF-A0A350IQL8-F1
#
_cell.length_a   1.000
_cell.length_b   1.000
_cell.length_c   1.000
_cell.angle_alpha   90.00
_cell.angle_beta   90.00
_cell.angle_gamma   90.00
#
_symmetry.space_group_name_H-M   'P 1'
#
loop_
_entity.id
_entity.type
_entity.pdbx_description
1 polymer ?
#
loop_
_entity_poly.entity_id
_entity_poly.type
_entity_poly.pdbx_seq_one_letter_code
_entity_poly.pdbx_strand_id
1 'polypeptide(L)'
;EPLRRPTSPLVQPPHLAEPVTWVEPRLVCEVRHAGWTRAGVLRHPAFLSLREDVGTEDCVREVAATVTEVLARVDGEVVQEAGGGARGPGARSREPGLRTVSGRQGGGAGATTGAAGPPPAAGERPELPSEVAEALEILPRLRPDDWWQLGPRRLRLTHLDKPLWPDPVITKRQMIDYYVRISPYLLPYLRDRPLSTQVFPDGVTGHSFWRKDKPSHAPEWIDSWLFDGETGSKRWIVAREVATLAWLANAGVVDLHPWHSRVDAPDRPDWAVFDLDPFEPASFDDVRDIARLVRAALDHLGLRGLLKTSGQTGLQIYVPLRRGPDYAEVRGWVEEVARAIGRVEPDRITWEWAVSRRAGRIRIDYTQNIINKTLAAPYSLRPLPGATVSTPLAWEELDEPGLRPDGWNMTTIWGRLAEVGDLFAGALIGDQGLPGAGGAAESG
;
A
#
# COMPACT_ATOMS: atom_id res chain seq x y z
N GLU A 1 35.57 15.97 -15.93
CA GLU A 1 34.53 14.98 -15.60
C GLU A 1 35.17 13.60 -15.51
N PRO A 2 35.31 13.01 -14.32
CA PRO A 2 36.17 11.84 -14.11
C PRO A 2 35.65 10.53 -14.73
N LEU A 3 34.43 10.50 -15.26
CA LEU A 3 33.82 9.30 -15.84
C LEU A 3 33.49 9.41 -17.33
N ARG A 4 33.74 10.54 -17.99
CA ARG A 4 33.39 10.71 -19.42
C ARG A 4 34.35 9.92 -20.32
N ARG A 5 33.82 9.25 -21.34
CA ARG A 5 34.59 8.52 -22.37
C ARG A 5 34.14 8.87 -23.79
N PRO A 6 34.99 8.68 -24.82
CA PRO A 6 34.66 9.08 -26.19
C PRO A 6 33.73 8.09 -26.92
N THR A 7 33.64 6.83 -26.49
CA THR A 7 32.87 5.77 -27.16
C THR A 7 31.87 5.11 -26.21
N SER A 8 30.82 4.50 -26.77
CA SER A 8 29.84 3.73 -25.98
C SER A 8 30.51 2.58 -25.20
N PRO A 9 30.16 2.37 -23.91
CA PRO A 9 30.56 1.20 -23.15
C PRO A 9 29.70 -0.04 -23.45
N LEU A 10 28.55 0.12 -24.13
CA LEU A 10 27.65 -0.98 -24.48
C LEU A 10 28.13 -1.72 -25.73
N VAL A 11 28.04 -3.06 -25.72
CA VAL A 11 28.36 -3.94 -26.87
C VAL A 11 27.50 -3.61 -28.09
N GLN A 12 26.22 -3.26 -27.88
CA GLN A 12 25.32 -2.76 -28.91
C GLN A 12 24.82 -1.37 -28.51
N PRO A 13 25.44 -0.29 -29.01
CA PRO A 13 25.01 1.06 -28.68
C PRO A 13 23.60 1.34 -29.23
N PRO A 14 22.72 1.99 -28.46
CA PRO A 14 21.41 2.40 -28.95
C PRO A 14 21.55 3.44 -30.06
N HIS A 15 20.58 3.47 -30.98
CA HIS A 15 20.52 4.51 -32.01
C HIS A 15 19.88 5.78 -31.43
N LEU A 16 20.67 6.86 -31.32
CA LEU A 16 20.27 8.09 -30.63
C LEU A 16 20.22 9.26 -31.62
N ALA A 17 19.17 10.10 -31.51
CA ALA A 17 18.95 11.24 -32.40
C ALA A 17 19.69 12.52 -31.96
N GLU A 18 20.20 12.55 -30.72
CA GLU A 18 20.84 13.70 -30.11
C GLU A 18 22.26 13.37 -29.64
N PRO A 19 23.14 14.38 -29.50
CA PRO A 19 24.49 14.18 -28.96
C PRO A 19 24.42 13.64 -27.53
N VAL A 20 25.19 12.58 -27.25
CA VAL A 20 25.22 11.95 -25.92
C VAL A 20 26.60 11.98 -25.30
N THR A 21 26.61 11.98 -23.97
CA THR A 21 27.84 11.84 -23.17
C THR A 21 27.95 10.41 -22.70
N TRP A 22 28.93 9.67 -23.22
CA TRP A 22 29.24 8.33 -22.73
C TRP A 22 30.03 8.41 -21.44
N VAL A 23 29.70 7.53 -20.50
CA VAL A 23 30.39 7.42 -19.22
C VAL A 23 30.94 6.01 -19.01
N GLU A 24 32.04 5.89 -18.28
CA GLU A 24 32.58 4.61 -17.85
C GLU A 24 31.68 4.01 -16.76
N PRO A 25 31.08 2.84 -16.98
CA PRO A 25 30.21 2.22 -15.98
C PRO A 25 31.06 1.70 -14.83
N ARG A 26 31.05 2.41 -13.70
CA ARG A 26 31.75 1.99 -12.46
C ARG A 26 30.82 1.67 -11.32
N LEU A 27 29.56 2.09 -11.42
CA LEU A 27 28.53 1.96 -10.40
C LEU A 27 27.23 1.54 -11.09
N VAL A 28 26.47 0.71 -10.39
CA VAL A 28 25.13 0.31 -10.83
C VAL A 28 24.12 1.22 -10.14
N CYS A 29 23.10 1.65 -10.88
CA CYS A 29 21.98 2.39 -10.31
C CYS A 29 20.67 1.65 -10.58
N GLU A 30 19.79 1.68 -9.60
CA GLU A 30 18.43 1.24 -9.76
C GLU A 30 17.60 2.39 -10.32
N VAL A 31 16.85 2.12 -11.38
CA VAL A 31 16.01 3.11 -12.04
C VAL A 31 14.61 2.55 -12.24
N ARG A 32 13.59 3.36 -11.95
CA ARG A 32 12.22 3.08 -12.36
C ARG A 32 12.00 3.61 -13.76
N HIS A 33 11.41 2.85 -14.67
CA HIS A 33 11.16 3.30 -16.03
C HIS A 33 9.79 2.85 -16.54
N ALA A 34 9.27 3.54 -17.57
CA ALA A 34 7.98 3.22 -18.20
C ALA A 34 8.07 2.12 -19.27
N GLY A 35 9.30 1.71 -19.64
CA GLY A 35 9.56 0.64 -20.61
C GLY A 35 10.75 0.96 -21.50
N TRP A 36 11.02 0.11 -22.48
CA TRP A 36 12.09 0.30 -23.46
C TRP A 36 11.55 0.86 -24.78
N THR A 37 12.28 1.77 -25.42
CA THR A 37 12.03 2.14 -26.83
C THR A 37 12.51 1.03 -27.76
N ARG A 38 12.04 1.02 -29.02
CA ARG A 38 12.58 0.13 -30.06
C ARG A 38 14.09 0.36 -30.31
N ALA A 39 14.58 1.57 -30.02
CA ALA A 39 15.98 1.93 -30.16
C ALA A 39 16.85 1.52 -28.96
N GLY A 40 16.30 0.82 -27.96
CA GLY A 40 17.06 0.33 -26.80
C GLY A 40 17.34 1.39 -25.72
N VAL A 41 16.49 2.42 -25.62
CA VAL A 41 16.58 3.49 -24.61
C VAL A 41 15.45 3.35 -23.60
N LEU A 42 15.72 3.61 -22.33
CA LEU A 42 14.70 3.66 -21.28
C LEU A 42 13.75 4.84 -21.48
N ARG A 43 12.44 4.61 -21.38
CA ARG A 43 11.41 5.65 -21.39
C ARG A 43 11.17 6.14 -19.97
N HIS A 44 11.33 7.45 -19.76
CA HIS A 44 11.13 8.10 -18.46
C HIS A 44 11.89 7.43 -17.30
N PRO A 45 13.21 7.17 -17.42
CA PRO A 45 13.98 6.61 -16.33
C PRO A 45 14.05 7.63 -15.18
N ALA A 46 13.72 7.19 -13.98
CA ALA A 46 13.87 7.93 -12.75
C ALA A 46 14.83 7.16 -11.84
N PHE A 47 15.94 7.81 -11.49
CA PHE A 47 16.91 7.28 -10.52
C PHE A 47 16.23 6.99 -9.18
N LEU A 48 16.50 5.81 -8.62
CA LEU A 48 16.04 5.42 -7.29
C LEU A 48 17.21 5.40 -6.30
N SER A 49 18.24 4.60 -6.58
CA SER A 49 19.38 4.39 -5.68
C SER A 49 20.62 3.91 -6.43
N LEU A 50 21.78 3.96 -5.78
CA LEU A 50 22.98 3.25 -6.22
C LEU A 50 22.99 1.85 -5.61
N ARG A 51 23.45 0.87 -6.39
CA ARG A 51 23.57 -0.54 -6.03
C ARG A 51 25.06 -0.87 -5.94
N GLU A 52 25.55 -1.05 -4.72
CA GLU A 52 26.94 -1.45 -4.45
C GLU A 52 27.11 -2.98 -4.43
N ASP A 53 25.99 -3.70 -4.43
CA ASP A 53 25.88 -5.16 -4.36
C ASP A 53 25.84 -5.84 -5.74
N VAL A 54 25.80 -5.08 -6.83
CA VAL A 54 25.70 -5.57 -8.21
C VAL A 54 26.88 -5.06 -9.03
N GLY A 55 27.58 -5.98 -9.70
CA GLY A 55 28.65 -5.63 -10.63
C GLY A 55 28.08 -4.99 -11.90
N THR A 56 28.85 -4.08 -12.52
CA THR A 56 28.44 -3.44 -13.78
C THR A 56 28.31 -4.44 -14.93
N GLU A 57 29.05 -5.54 -14.86
CA GLU A 57 29.05 -6.69 -15.77
C GLU A 57 27.77 -7.53 -15.65
N ASP A 58 27.11 -7.51 -14.49
CA ASP A 58 25.86 -8.26 -14.24
C ASP A 58 24.62 -7.53 -14.75
N CYS A 59 24.78 -6.26 -15.16
CA CYS A 59 23.69 -5.43 -15.69
C CYS A 59 23.36 -5.79 -17.14
N VAL A 60 22.68 -6.91 -17.33
CA VAL A 60 22.20 -7.36 -18.64
C VAL A 60 20.75 -6.94 -18.88
N ARG A 61 20.41 -6.66 -20.14
CA ARG A 61 19.04 -6.36 -20.53
C ARG A 61 18.21 -7.64 -20.45
N GLU A 62 17.15 -7.61 -19.65
CA GLU A 62 16.16 -8.69 -19.60
C GLU A 62 15.47 -8.84 -20.97
N VAL A 63 15.46 -10.06 -21.49
CA VAL A 63 14.73 -10.43 -22.70
C VAL A 63 13.47 -11.18 -22.27
N ALA A 64 12.30 -10.72 -22.72
CA ALA A 64 11.04 -11.39 -22.43
C ALA A 64 11.08 -12.82 -23.01
N ALA A 65 11.00 -13.82 -22.13
CA ALA A 65 10.87 -15.21 -22.53
C ALA A 65 9.39 -15.56 -22.76
N THR A 66 9.13 -16.48 -23.67
CA THR A 66 7.77 -17.02 -23.87
C THR A 66 7.43 -18.02 -22.75
N VAL A 67 6.14 -18.11 -22.39
CA VAL A 67 5.65 -19.01 -21.32
C VAL A 67 6.13 -20.46 -21.50
N THR A 68 6.22 -20.92 -22.75
CA THR A 68 6.72 -22.27 -23.10
C THR A 68 8.20 -22.46 -22.78
N GLU A 69 9.03 -21.44 -22.97
CA GLU A 69 10.47 -21.49 -22.64
C GLU A 69 10.72 -21.43 -21.13
N VAL A 70 9.83 -20.76 -20.39
CA VAL A 70 9.88 -20.73 -18.92
C VAL A 70 9.56 -22.11 -18.36
N LEU A 71 8.53 -22.78 -18.89
CA LEU A 71 8.15 -24.14 -18.46
C LEU A 71 9.22 -25.19 -18.78
N ALA A 72 9.88 -25.10 -19.93
CA ALA A 72 10.94 -26.04 -20.31
C ALA A 72 12.21 -25.95 -19.44
N ARG A 73 12.45 -24.81 -18.77
CA ARG A 73 13.59 -24.63 -17.85
C ARG A 73 13.33 -25.22 -16.46
N VAL A 74 12.07 -25.40 -16.07
CA VAL A 74 11.67 -25.95 -14.76
C VAL A 74 11.98 -27.45 -14.66
N ASP A 75 11.93 -28.18 -15.78
CA ASP A 75 12.15 -29.63 -15.80
C ASP A 75 13.64 -30.05 -15.90
N GLY A 76 14.55 -29.10 -16.08
CA GLY A 76 15.93 -29.38 -16.52
C GLY A 76 17.04 -29.36 -15.46
N GLU A 77 16.84 -28.81 -14.26
CA GLU A 77 17.96 -28.57 -13.33
C GLU A 77 17.76 -29.28 -11.97
N VAL A 78 18.18 -30.55 -11.95
CA VAL A 78 18.47 -31.34 -10.76
C VAL A 78 19.99 -31.61 -10.72
N VAL A 79 20.65 -31.01 -9.71
CA VAL A 79 21.98 -31.26 -9.10
C VAL A 79 23.28 -30.77 -9.82
N GLN A 80 24.05 -29.88 -9.17
CA GLN A 80 25.36 -30.15 -8.51
C GLN A 80 25.95 -28.94 -7.77
N GLU A 81 26.49 -29.21 -6.56
CA GLU A 81 27.22 -28.30 -5.67
C GLU A 81 28.63 -27.93 -6.19
N ALA A 82 29.18 -26.76 -5.77
CA ALA A 82 30.42 -26.68 -4.97
C ALA A 82 30.92 -25.21 -4.74
N GLY A 83 31.15 -24.87 -3.46
CA GLY A 83 32.44 -24.33 -2.98
C GLY A 83 32.69 -22.81 -2.90
N GLY A 84 32.90 -22.30 -1.66
CA GLY A 84 34.08 -21.46 -1.37
C GLY A 84 33.89 -20.01 -0.86
N GLY A 85 33.84 -19.86 0.47
CA GLY A 85 34.45 -18.84 1.36
C GLY A 85 34.83 -17.40 0.91
N ALA A 86 34.46 -16.39 1.72
CA ALA A 86 35.37 -15.56 2.56
C ALA A 86 34.68 -14.29 3.13
N ARG A 87 35.32 -13.65 4.12
CA ARG A 87 34.80 -12.74 5.17
C ARG A 87 34.96 -11.22 4.90
N GLY A 88 33.94 -10.43 5.29
CA GLY A 88 33.92 -9.14 6.04
C GLY A 88 34.63 -7.88 5.50
N PRO A 89 34.59 -6.70 6.21
CA PRO A 89 33.71 -6.21 7.28
C PRO A 89 33.04 -4.83 6.96
N GLY A 90 32.15 -4.36 7.85
CA GLY A 90 31.24 -3.23 7.61
C GLY A 90 31.74 -1.80 7.88
N ALA A 91 30.85 -0.82 7.66
CA ALA A 91 30.98 0.56 8.08
C ALA A 91 29.62 1.23 8.34
N ARG A 92 29.61 2.09 9.36
CA ARG A 92 28.44 2.70 10.02
C ARG A 92 27.88 3.89 9.23
N SER A 93 26.56 3.98 9.14
CA SER A 93 25.79 5.10 8.59
C SER A 93 25.61 6.24 9.60
N ARG A 94 25.63 7.48 9.10
CA ARG A 94 25.20 8.71 9.79
C ARG A 94 24.12 9.37 8.92
N GLU A 95 22.95 9.61 9.48
CA GLU A 95 21.85 10.36 8.85
C GLU A 95 21.85 11.84 9.30
N PRO A 96 21.39 12.78 8.46
CA PRO A 96 20.95 14.10 8.90
C PRO A 96 19.43 14.29 8.74
N GLY A 97 18.81 14.82 9.80
CA GLY A 97 17.37 14.96 9.99
C GLY A 97 16.63 15.99 9.13
N LEU A 98 15.33 15.72 8.99
CA LEU A 98 14.34 16.49 8.25
C LEU A 98 13.95 17.78 9.02
N ARG A 99 13.93 18.93 8.34
CA ARG A 99 13.33 20.17 8.84
C ARG A 99 12.00 20.41 8.16
N THR A 100 10.92 20.43 8.92
CA THR A 100 9.58 20.81 8.46
C THR A 100 9.36 22.32 8.64
N VAL A 101 8.85 22.98 7.60
CA VAL A 101 8.29 24.34 7.67
C VAL A 101 6.78 24.22 7.46
N SER A 102 6.00 24.61 8.46
CA SER A 102 4.55 24.59 8.41
C SER A 102 4.00 25.87 7.78
N GLY A 103 3.58 25.77 6.52
CA GLY A 103 2.86 26.84 5.81
C GLY A 103 1.36 26.57 5.81
N ARG A 104 0.63 27.12 6.77
CA ARG A 104 -0.84 27.09 6.83
C ARG A 104 -1.39 28.17 5.89
N GLN A 105 -2.14 27.79 4.85
CA GLN A 105 -2.98 28.73 4.11
C GLN A 105 -4.41 28.21 3.97
N GLY A 106 -5.34 28.98 4.55
CA GLY A 106 -6.65 29.27 3.97
C GLY A 106 -7.77 28.25 4.19
N GLY A 107 -8.36 28.24 5.39
CA GLY A 107 -9.67 27.64 5.62
C GLY A 107 -10.81 28.57 5.18
N GLY A 108 -11.58 28.14 4.18
CA GLY A 108 -12.92 28.67 3.91
C GLY A 108 -13.94 27.85 4.70
N ALA A 109 -14.56 28.47 5.70
CA ALA A 109 -15.63 27.88 6.48
C ALA A 109 -16.91 27.75 5.63
N GLY A 110 -17.14 26.57 5.07
CA GLY A 110 -18.43 26.12 4.54
C GLY A 110 -18.96 25.02 5.46
N ALA A 111 -20.19 25.20 5.96
CA ALA A 111 -20.84 24.30 6.90
C ALA A 111 -20.74 22.82 6.47
N THR A 112 -20.03 22.03 7.26
CA THR A 112 -19.90 20.58 7.09
C THR A 112 -21.14 19.88 7.63
N THR A 113 -22.18 19.75 6.81
CA THR A 113 -23.18 18.70 7.02
C THR A 113 -22.57 17.40 6.51
N GLY A 114 -22.23 16.49 7.44
CA GLY A 114 -21.55 15.23 7.14
C GLY A 114 -20.19 15.04 7.83
N ALA A 115 -19.87 15.81 8.88
CA ALA A 115 -18.76 15.44 9.77
C ALA A 115 -19.09 14.07 10.36
N ALA A 116 -18.36 13.04 9.91
CA ALA A 116 -18.52 11.71 10.45
C ALA A 116 -18.28 11.77 11.96
N GLY A 117 -19.21 11.22 12.74
CA GLY A 117 -19.19 11.25 14.20
C GLY A 117 -17.94 10.60 14.81
N PRO A 118 -17.89 10.44 16.15
CA PRO A 118 -16.93 9.53 16.76
C PRO A 118 -17.00 8.16 16.05
N PRO A 119 -15.88 7.42 15.97
CA PRO A 119 -15.93 6.08 15.40
C PRO A 119 -17.01 5.26 16.13
N PRO A 120 -17.85 4.50 15.39
CA PRO A 120 -18.86 3.67 16.01
C PRO A 120 -18.18 2.74 17.04
N ALA A 121 -18.86 2.46 18.15
CA ALA A 121 -18.35 1.48 19.10
C ALA A 121 -18.23 0.12 18.42
N ALA A 122 -17.29 -0.71 18.87
CA ALA A 122 -17.14 -2.07 18.33
C ALA A 122 -18.48 -2.82 18.44
N GLY A 123 -19.04 -3.22 17.31
CA GLY A 123 -20.34 -3.91 17.21
C GLY A 123 -21.55 -3.02 16.86
N GLU A 124 -21.42 -1.70 16.85
CA GLU A 124 -22.47 -0.82 16.31
C GLU A 124 -22.39 -0.78 14.78
N ARG A 125 -23.54 -0.93 14.11
CA ARG A 125 -23.63 -0.77 12.65
C ARG A 125 -23.83 0.70 12.31
N PRO A 126 -22.83 1.38 11.75
CA PRO A 126 -23.00 2.77 11.37
C PRO A 126 -24.01 2.90 10.22
N GLU A 127 -24.96 3.82 10.38
CA GLU A 127 -25.95 4.13 9.34
C GLU A 127 -25.41 5.17 8.37
N LEU A 128 -25.84 5.07 7.11
CA LEU A 128 -25.61 6.12 6.12
C LEU A 128 -26.52 7.32 6.44
N PRO A 129 -26.03 8.56 6.32
CA PRO A 129 -26.89 9.74 6.35
C PRO A 129 -28.02 9.60 5.32
N SER A 130 -29.25 10.02 5.67
CA SER A 130 -30.44 9.81 4.82
C SER A 130 -30.26 10.39 3.42
N GLU A 131 -29.65 11.57 3.30
CA GLU A 131 -29.30 12.21 2.02
C GLU A 131 -28.34 11.38 1.15
N VAL A 132 -27.45 10.59 1.76
CA VAL A 132 -26.54 9.68 1.05
C VAL A 132 -27.28 8.41 0.63
N ALA A 133 -28.16 7.89 1.49
CA ALA A 133 -29.01 6.74 1.17
C ALA A 133 -29.96 7.05 0.00
N GLU A 134 -30.61 8.22 0.00
CA GLU A 134 -31.45 8.69 -1.10
C GLU A 134 -30.66 8.85 -2.40
N ALA A 135 -29.44 9.39 -2.33
CA ALA A 135 -28.57 9.51 -3.49
C ALA A 135 -28.24 8.15 -4.11
N LEU A 136 -28.01 7.12 -3.29
CA LEU A 136 -27.74 5.76 -3.76
C LEU A 136 -28.92 5.14 -4.51
N GLU A 137 -30.16 5.44 -4.13
CA GLU A 137 -31.36 4.96 -4.86
C GLU A 137 -31.51 5.58 -6.26
N ILE A 138 -30.85 6.73 -6.49
CA ILE A 138 -30.83 7.41 -7.79
C ILE A 138 -29.73 6.83 -8.69
N LEU A 139 -28.59 6.43 -8.11
CA LEU A 139 -27.39 6.00 -8.85
C LEU A 139 -27.66 4.94 -9.94
N PRO A 140 -28.50 3.90 -9.74
CA PRO A 140 -28.81 2.92 -10.80
C PRO A 140 -29.51 3.52 -12.02
N ARG A 141 -30.22 4.64 -11.87
CA ARG A 141 -31.03 5.28 -12.93
C ARG A 141 -30.28 6.37 -13.69
N LEU A 142 -29.10 6.77 -13.22
CA LEU A 142 -28.30 7.81 -13.87
C LEU A 142 -27.76 7.34 -15.22
N ARG A 143 -27.85 8.21 -16.22
CA ARG A 143 -27.17 8.01 -17.50
C ARG A 143 -25.70 8.43 -17.38
N PRO A 144 -24.83 7.92 -18.26
CA PRO A 144 -23.49 8.46 -18.39
C PRO A 144 -23.52 9.98 -18.60
N ASP A 145 -22.60 10.69 -17.96
CA ASP A 145 -22.47 12.16 -17.93
C ASP A 145 -23.53 12.92 -17.14
N ASP A 146 -24.48 12.24 -16.50
CA ASP A 146 -25.42 12.89 -15.58
C ASP A 146 -24.70 13.46 -14.35
N TRP A 147 -25.28 14.52 -13.81
CA TRP A 147 -24.89 15.08 -12.53
C TRP A 147 -25.61 14.37 -11.39
N TRP A 148 -24.85 13.86 -10.43
CA TRP A 148 -25.34 13.21 -9.23
C TRP A 148 -25.17 14.12 -8.01
N GLN A 149 -26.24 14.31 -7.25
CA GLN A 149 -26.20 14.99 -5.95
C GLN A 149 -25.90 13.96 -4.86
N LEU A 150 -24.88 14.21 -4.05
CA LEU A 150 -24.45 13.34 -2.95
C LEU A 150 -24.16 14.21 -1.73
N GLY A 151 -25.09 14.25 -0.77
CA GLY A 151 -25.07 15.21 0.33
C GLY A 151 -25.02 16.67 -0.20
N PRO A 152 -24.10 17.53 0.27
CA PRO A 152 -23.97 18.89 -0.23
C PRO A 152 -23.20 19.00 -1.56
N ARG A 153 -22.66 17.90 -2.09
CA ARG A 153 -21.80 17.91 -3.29
C ARG A 153 -22.56 17.48 -4.54
N ARG A 154 -22.15 18.02 -5.67
CA ARG A 154 -22.64 17.64 -6.99
C ARG A 154 -21.48 17.17 -7.86
N LEU A 155 -21.58 15.97 -8.42
CA LEU A 155 -20.52 15.32 -9.20
C LEU A 155 -21.03 14.93 -10.58
N ARG A 156 -20.24 15.17 -11.62
CA ARG A 156 -20.51 14.62 -12.96
C ARG A 156 -19.93 13.21 -13.03
N LEU A 157 -20.79 12.22 -13.25
CA LEU A 157 -20.37 10.82 -13.34
C LEU A 157 -20.22 10.43 -14.81
N THR A 158 -19.09 9.89 -15.20
CA THR A 158 -18.81 9.52 -16.61
C THR A 158 -18.81 8.01 -16.76
N HIS A 159 -18.95 7.47 -17.97
CA HIS A 159 -18.68 6.04 -18.28
C HIS A 159 -19.15 5.02 -17.22
N LEU A 160 -20.35 5.20 -16.67
CA LEU A 160 -20.81 4.46 -15.50
C LEU A 160 -20.86 2.94 -15.74
N ASP A 161 -21.22 2.54 -16.95
CA ASP A 161 -21.37 1.12 -17.31
C ASP A 161 -20.06 0.51 -17.83
N LYS A 162 -18.93 1.24 -17.75
CA LYS A 162 -17.61 0.72 -18.13
C LYS A 162 -17.25 -0.46 -17.23
N PRO A 163 -16.94 -1.65 -17.79
CA PRO A 163 -16.45 -2.77 -17.00
C PRO A 163 -15.04 -2.45 -16.50
N LEU A 164 -14.88 -2.38 -15.17
CA LEU A 164 -13.58 -2.24 -14.53
C LEU A 164 -12.98 -3.60 -14.17
N TRP A 165 -13.81 -4.58 -13.82
CA TRP A 165 -13.44 -5.99 -13.81
C TRP A 165 -14.20 -6.70 -14.93
N PRO A 166 -13.51 -7.48 -15.79
CA PRO A 166 -14.15 -8.19 -16.89
C PRO A 166 -14.78 -9.52 -16.46
N ASP A 167 -14.26 -10.17 -15.41
CA ASP A 167 -14.75 -11.46 -14.93
C ASP A 167 -14.62 -11.60 -13.39
N PRO A 168 -15.74 -11.72 -12.66
CA PRO A 168 -17.09 -11.36 -13.10
C PRO A 168 -17.14 -9.88 -13.54
N VAL A 169 -18.10 -9.55 -14.41
CA VAL A 169 -18.26 -8.16 -14.87
C VAL A 169 -18.67 -7.27 -13.70
N ILE A 170 -17.79 -6.33 -13.33
CA ILE A 170 -18.06 -5.28 -12.36
C ILE A 170 -17.83 -3.93 -13.03
N THR A 171 -18.88 -3.12 -13.04
CA THR A 171 -18.89 -1.79 -13.68
C THR A 171 -18.38 -0.70 -12.74
N LYS A 172 -17.98 0.44 -13.31
CA LYS A 172 -17.62 1.63 -12.53
C LYS A 172 -18.76 2.10 -11.64
N ARG A 173 -20.01 2.00 -12.09
CA ARG A 173 -21.20 2.31 -11.29
C ARG A 173 -21.27 1.50 -10.01
N GLN A 174 -21.02 0.19 -10.10
CA GLN A 174 -21.03 -0.69 -8.92
C GLN A 174 -19.86 -0.39 -7.98
N MET A 175 -18.69 -0.03 -8.50
CA MET A 175 -17.57 0.42 -7.68
C MET A 175 -17.88 1.73 -6.93
N ILE A 176 -18.53 2.69 -7.60
CA ILE A 176 -18.99 3.93 -6.95
C ILE A 176 -20.02 3.61 -5.85
N ASP A 177 -21.01 2.77 -6.16
CA ASP A 177 -22.02 2.31 -5.19
C ASP A 177 -21.36 1.68 -3.96
N TYR A 178 -20.40 0.77 -4.15
CA TYR A 178 -19.63 0.15 -3.08
C TYR A 178 -18.96 1.19 -2.18
N TYR A 179 -18.16 2.10 -2.76
CA TYR A 179 -17.39 3.05 -1.98
C TYR A 179 -18.27 4.05 -1.21
N VAL A 180 -19.45 4.38 -1.72
CA VAL A 180 -20.42 5.19 -1.01
C VAL A 180 -21.09 4.40 0.11
N ARG A 181 -21.53 3.15 -0.15
CA ARG A 181 -22.18 2.31 0.87
C ARG A 181 -21.26 1.88 2.01
N ILE A 182 -20.00 1.57 1.71
CA ILE A 182 -19.00 1.14 2.70
C ILE A 182 -18.44 2.32 3.50
N SER A 183 -18.71 3.56 3.07
CA SER A 183 -18.10 4.77 3.63
C SER A 183 -18.20 4.92 5.14
N PRO A 184 -19.27 4.49 5.84
CA PRO A 184 -19.33 4.62 7.30
C PRO A 184 -18.30 3.73 8.02
N TYR A 185 -17.90 2.62 7.40
CA TYR A 185 -16.82 1.74 7.88
C TYR A 185 -15.45 2.21 7.38
N LEU A 186 -15.33 2.63 6.12
CA LEU A 186 -14.04 2.95 5.50
C LEU A 186 -13.50 4.35 5.87
N LEU A 187 -14.34 5.39 5.89
CA LEU A 187 -13.89 6.78 6.11
C LEU A 187 -13.17 7.02 7.44
N PRO A 188 -13.56 6.40 8.57
CA PRO A 188 -12.80 6.54 9.82
C PRO A 188 -11.31 6.21 9.67
N TYR A 189 -10.95 5.24 8.81
CA TYR A 189 -9.57 4.84 8.53
C TYR A 189 -8.84 5.75 7.55
N LEU A 190 -9.54 6.64 6.85
CA LEU A 190 -8.94 7.60 5.92
C LEU A 190 -8.88 9.02 6.49
N ARG A 191 -9.66 9.28 7.55
CA ARG A 191 -9.83 10.60 8.15
C ARG A 191 -8.48 11.18 8.58
N ASP A 192 -8.21 12.41 8.13
CA ASP A 192 -6.97 13.15 8.39
C ASP A 192 -5.69 12.50 7.83
N ARG A 193 -5.81 11.47 6.98
CA ARG A 193 -4.65 10.76 6.41
C ARG A 193 -4.47 11.11 4.94
N PRO A 194 -3.27 11.55 4.54
CA PRO A 194 -2.88 11.65 3.14
C PRO A 194 -3.08 10.31 2.41
N LEU A 195 -3.61 10.34 1.19
CA LEU A 195 -3.89 9.13 0.39
C LEU A 195 -2.93 8.97 -0.78
N SER A 196 -2.25 7.81 -0.84
CA SER A 196 -1.78 7.26 -2.11
C SER A 196 -2.93 6.47 -2.74
N THR A 197 -3.09 6.56 -4.05
CA THR A 197 -4.16 5.86 -4.76
C THR A 197 -3.62 5.14 -5.98
N GLN A 198 -4.16 3.97 -6.30
CA GLN A 198 -3.88 3.29 -7.57
C GLN A 198 -5.08 3.44 -8.50
N VAL A 199 -4.81 4.01 -9.68
CA VAL A 199 -5.83 4.35 -10.68
C VAL A 199 -5.80 3.32 -11.81
N PHE A 200 -6.97 2.82 -12.19
CA PHE A 200 -7.21 1.88 -13.29
C PHE A 200 -8.20 2.49 -14.28
N PRO A 201 -7.77 3.41 -15.16
CA PRO A 201 -8.68 4.14 -16.04
C PRO A 201 -9.47 3.23 -16.97
N ASP A 202 -8.85 2.13 -17.39
CA ASP A 202 -9.37 1.16 -18.37
C ASP A 202 -9.73 -0.20 -17.77
N GLY A 203 -9.88 -0.26 -16.44
CA GLY A 203 -10.13 -1.51 -15.71
C GLY A 203 -8.85 -2.21 -15.25
N VAL A 204 -9.01 -3.24 -14.42
CA VAL A 204 -7.93 -3.87 -13.66
C VAL A 204 -6.97 -4.71 -14.51
N THR A 205 -7.40 -5.12 -15.70
CA THR A 205 -6.56 -5.81 -16.68
C THR A 205 -5.80 -4.85 -17.60
N GLY A 206 -6.13 -3.56 -17.56
CA GLY A 206 -5.48 -2.50 -18.32
C GLY A 206 -4.28 -1.89 -17.60
N HIS A 207 -3.80 -0.76 -18.13
CA HIS A 207 -2.74 0.01 -17.49
C HIS A 207 -3.22 0.63 -16.16
N SER A 208 -2.35 0.60 -15.15
CA SER A 208 -2.57 1.29 -13.88
C SER A 208 -1.42 2.24 -13.54
N PHE A 209 -1.69 3.23 -12.70
CA PHE A 209 -0.65 4.11 -12.18
C PHE A 209 -0.93 4.59 -10.77
N TRP A 210 0.15 4.88 -10.05
CA TRP A 210 0.10 5.47 -8.72
C TRP A 210 -0.11 6.98 -8.80
N ARG A 211 -1.11 7.49 -8.08
CA ARG A 211 -1.37 8.91 -7.90
C ARG A 211 -1.18 9.28 -6.43
N LYS A 212 -0.20 10.16 -6.21
CA LYS A 212 0.17 10.74 -4.92
C LYS A 212 -0.13 12.25 -4.85
N ASP A 213 -0.20 12.90 -6.02
CA ASP A 213 -0.45 14.32 -6.15
C ASP A 213 -1.88 14.58 -6.65
N LYS A 214 -2.55 15.57 -6.06
CA LYS A 214 -3.92 15.97 -6.37
C LYS A 214 -3.93 16.48 -7.82
N PRO A 215 -4.80 15.92 -8.69
CA PRO A 215 -4.88 16.39 -10.07
C PRO A 215 -5.30 17.87 -10.12
N SER A 216 -4.74 18.63 -11.06
CA SER A 216 -5.08 20.04 -11.27
C SER A 216 -6.55 20.28 -11.62
N HIS A 217 -7.22 19.30 -12.22
CA HIS A 217 -8.65 19.34 -12.55
C HIS A 217 -9.56 18.85 -11.42
N ALA A 218 -9.01 18.47 -10.26
CA ALA A 218 -9.83 18.07 -9.12
C ALA A 218 -10.68 19.26 -8.65
N PRO A 219 -11.97 19.06 -8.35
CA PRO A 219 -12.82 20.12 -7.81
C PRO A 219 -12.19 20.80 -6.59
N GLU A 220 -12.49 22.08 -6.42
CA GLU A 220 -11.94 22.90 -5.32
C GLU A 220 -12.23 22.27 -3.94
N TRP A 221 -13.42 21.67 -3.78
CA TRP A 221 -13.85 21.03 -2.55
C TRP A 221 -13.14 19.71 -2.22
N ILE A 222 -12.33 19.14 -3.12
CA ILE A 222 -11.50 17.99 -2.80
C ILE A 222 -10.37 18.45 -1.87
N ASP A 223 -10.47 18.11 -0.59
CA ASP A 223 -9.46 18.53 0.38
C ASP A 223 -8.09 17.91 0.09
N SER A 224 -7.04 18.67 0.39
CA SER A 224 -5.66 18.24 0.20
C SER A 224 -4.69 18.94 1.12
N TRP A 225 -3.60 18.27 1.41
CA TRP A 225 -2.52 18.76 2.25
C TRP A 225 -1.21 18.82 1.45
N LEU A 226 -0.52 19.96 1.50
CA LEU A 226 0.79 20.13 0.86
C LEU A 226 1.86 19.49 1.74
N PHE A 227 2.61 18.55 1.18
CA PHE A 227 3.75 17.93 1.83
C PHE A 227 5.02 18.20 1.04
N ASP A 228 5.99 18.83 1.71
CA ASP A 228 7.33 19.06 1.20
C ASP A 228 8.23 17.90 1.64
N GLY A 229 8.29 16.86 0.79
CA GLY A 229 9.15 15.69 1.02
C GLY A 229 10.49 15.80 0.29
N GLU A 230 11.34 14.79 0.49
CA GLU A 230 12.67 14.70 -0.14
C GLU A 230 12.62 14.74 -1.67
N THR A 231 11.55 14.19 -2.26
CA THR A 231 11.36 14.15 -3.72
C THR A 231 10.59 15.36 -4.26
N GLY A 232 10.46 16.42 -3.46
CA GLY A 232 9.73 17.64 -3.77
C GLY A 232 8.32 17.70 -3.19
N SER A 233 7.67 18.84 -3.43
CA SER A 233 6.35 19.18 -2.93
C SER A 233 5.23 18.47 -3.68
N LYS A 234 4.27 17.88 -2.97
CA LYS A 234 3.05 17.28 -3.55
C LYS A 234 1.83 17.64 -2.71
N ARG A 235 0.68 17.85 -3.35
CA ARG A 235 -0.60 18.00 -2.66
C ARG A 235 -1.27 16.64 -2.55
N TRP A 236 -1.30 16.10 -1.35
CA TRP A 236 -1.94 14.82 -1.07
C TRP A 236 -3.42 14.99 -0.86
N ILE A 237 -4.26 14.15 -1.47
CA ILE A 237 -5.70 14.14 -1.18
C ILE A 237 -5.92 13.62 0.24
N VAL A 238 -6.83 14.27 0.97
CA VAL A 238 -7.28 13.83 2.30
C VAL A 238 -8.78 13.57 2.22
N ALA A 239 -9.20 12.30 2.31
CA ALA A 239 -10.61 11.94 2.20
C ALA A 239 -11.34 12.14 3.53
N ARG A 240 -12.26 13.11 3.57
CA ARG A 240 -13.03 13.48 4.78
C ARG A 240 -14.53 13.24 4.66
N GLU A 241 -15.03 13.12 3.44
CA GLU A 241 -16.45 13.03 3.14
C GLU A 241 -16.72 11.96 2.09
N VAL A 242 -17.95 11.43 2.09
CA VAL A 242 -18.39 10.36 1.19
C VAL A 242 -18.26 10.76 -0.28
N ALA A 243 -18.50 12.03 -0.59
CA ALA A 243 -18.35 12.56 -1.94
C ALA A 243 -16.91 12.48 -2.48
N THR A 244 -15.89 12.57 -1.62
CA THR A 244 -14.49 12.36 -2.04
C THR A 244 -14.28 10.93 -2.52
N LEU A 245 -14.86 9.94 -1.84
CA LEU A 245 -14.78 8.53 -2.26
C LEU A 245 -15.47 8.29 -3.61
N ALA A 246 -16.68 8.83 -3.78
CA ALA A 246 -17.40 8.76 -5.05
C ALA A 246 -16.61 9.40 -6.19
N TRP A 247 -15.97 10.55 -5.94
CA TRP A 247 -15.14 11.22 -6.93
C TRP A 247 -13.89 10.40 -7.30
N LEU A 248 -13.19 9.85 -6.30
CA LEU A 248 -12.03 8.97 -6.52
C LEU A 248 -12.44 7.72 -7.33
N ALA A 249 -13.54 7.07 -6.95
CA ALA A 249 -14.06 5.90 -7.67
C ALA A 249 -14.46 6.24 -9.12
N ASN A 250 -15.11 7.40 -9.34
CA ASN A 250 -15.44 7.87 -10.69
C ASN A 250 -14.20 8.15 -11.55
N ALA A 251 -13.09 8.52 -10.93
CA ALA A 251 -11.78 8.68 -11.59
C ALA A 251 -11.03 7.36 -11.83
N GLY A 252 -11.63 6.21 -11.48
CA GLY A 252 -11.05 4.88 -11.66
C GLY A 252 -10.07 4.49 -10.55
N VAL A 253 -10.11 5.14 -9.39
CA VAL A 253 -9.32 4.70 -8.23
C VAL A 253 -9.93 3.41 -7.68
N VAL A 254 -9.17 2.33 -7.71
CA VAL A 254 -9.58 1.02 -7.16
C VAL A 254 -9.04 0.84 -5.76
N ASP A 255 -7.75 1.14 -5.54
CA ASP A 255 -7.06 0.84 -4.28
C ASP A 255 -6.65 2.13 -3.54
N LEU A 256 -7.01 2.21 -2.25
CA LEU A 256 -6.84 3.36 -1.36
C LEU A 256 -5.79 3.05 -0.30
N HIS A 257 -4.75 3.88 -0.19
CA HIS A 257 -3.62 3.66 0.71
C HIS A 257 -3.37 4.89 1.60
N PRO A 258 -4.01 4.95 2.79
CA PRO A 258 -3.78 6.01 3.75
C PRO A 258 -2.38 5.89 4.36
N TRP A 259 -1.80 7.03 4.71
CA TRP A 259 -0.60 7.05 5.53
C TRP A 259 -0.86 6.52 6.95
N HIS A 260 0.17 5.96 7.58
CA HIS A 260 0.11 5.57 9.00
C HIS A 260 0.12 6.76 9.97
N SER A 261 0.36 7.98 9.48
CA SER A 261 0.28 9.23 10.24
C SER A 261 -0.83 10.15 9.69
N ARG A 262 -1.12 11.20 10.44
CA ARG A 262 -2.13 12.22 10.10
C ARG A 262 -1.47 13.54 9.71
N VAL A 263 -2.22 14.38 8.99
CA VAL A 263 -1.73 15.68 8.50
C VAL A 263 -1.25 16.65 9.59
N ASP A 264 -1.73 16.52 10.83
CA ASP A 264 -1.34 17.37 11.95
C ASP A 264 0.00 16.96 12.60
N ALA A 265 0.40 15.70 12.43
CA ALA A 265 1.69 15.17 12.91
C ALA A 265 2.22 14.11 11.92
N PRO A 266 2.67 14.53 10.72
CA PRO A 266 2.94 13.61 9.62
C PRO A 266 4.15 12.69 9.84
N ASP A 267 5.04 13.02 10.78
CA ASP A 267 6.19 12.22 11.20
C ASP A 267 5.85 11.25 12.36
N ARG A 268 4.66 11.37 12.96
CA ARG A 268 4.22 10.61 14.14
C ARG A 268 3.11 9.64 13.76
N PRO A 269 3.44 8.43 13.27
CA PRO A 269 2.42 7.43 12.99
C PRO A 269 1.64 7.04 14.25
N ASP A 270 0.35 6.79 14.09
CA ASP A 270 -0.53 6.21 15.11
C ASP A 270 -0.81 4.71 14.84
N TRP A 271 -0.12 4.12 13.86
CA TRP A 271 -0.11 2.69 13.58
C TRP A 271 1.31 2.17 13.38
N ALA A 272 1.63 1.05 14.03
CA ALA A 272 2.68 0.14 13.56
C ALA A 272 2.02 -1.01 12.80
N VAL A 273 2.70 -1.53 11.78
CA VAL A 273 2.14 -2.57 10.91
C VAL A 273 3.13 -3.70 10.65
N PHE A 274 2.64 -4.93 10.76
CA PHE A 274 3.28 -6.12 10.23
C PHE A 274 2.53 -6.53 8.95
N ASP A 275 3.21 -6.52 7.81
CA ASP A 275 2.66 -6.96 6.52
C ASP A 275 3.30 -8.30 6.17
N LEU A 276 2.46 -9.32 6.03
CA LEU A 276 2.85 -10.71 5.90
C LEU A 276 2.43 -11.22 4.54
N ASP A 277 3.41 -11.43 3.65
CA ASP A 277 3.17 -11.96 2.32
C ASP A 277 3.97 -13.26 2.09
N PRO A 278 3.33 -14.26 1.44
CA PRO A 278 4.02 -15.47 1.01
C PRO A 278 4.77 -15.24 -0.29
N PHE A 279 5.91 -15.90 -0.45
CA PHE A 279 6.57 -16.06 -1.75
C PHE A 279 6.49 -17.53 -2.15
N GLU A 280 5.93 -17.80 -3.33
CA GLU A 280 5.78 -19.16 -3.85
C GLU A 280 7.09 -19.97 -3.69
N PRO A 281 7.02 -21.24 -3.27
CA PRO A 281 5.82 -22.03 -2.97
C PRO A 281 5.20 -21.85 -1.57
N ALA A 282 5.60 -20.85 -0.77
CA ALA A 282 4.95 -20.60 0.52
C ALA A 282 3.45 -20.32 0.32
N SER A 283 2.64 -20.86 1.22
CA SER A 283 1.19 -20.82 1.15
C SER A 283 0.60 -19.75 2.06
N PHE A 284 -0.71 -19.50 1.92
CA PHE A 284 -1.45 -18.69 2.89
C PHE A 284 -1.50 -19.33 4.28
N ASP A 285 -1.46 -20.66 4.38
CA ASP A 285 -1.39 -21.35 5.66
C ASP A 285 -0.09 -21.05 6.41
N ASP A 286 1.01 -20.92 5.67
CA ASP A 286 2.26 -20.45 6.25
C ASP A 286 2.10 -19.02 6.81
N VAL A 287 1.38 -18.15 6.10
CA VAL A 287 1.13 -16.76 6.54
C VAL A 287 0.31 -16.74 7.82
N ARG A 288 -0.68 -17.64 7.96
CA ARG A 288 -1.49 -17.80 9.18
C ARG A 288 -0.61 -18.20 10.36
N ASP A 289 0.33 -19.13 10.16
CA ASP A 289 1.26 -19.55 11.22
C ASP A 289 2.16 -18.40 11.69
N ILE A 290 2.75 -17.66 10.76
CA ILE A 290 3.57 -16.49 11.10
C ILE A 290 2.72 -15.40 11.78
N ALA A 291 1.48 -15.19 11.35
CA ALA A 291 0.57 -14.26 12.01
C ALA A 291 0.29 -14.64 13.47
N ARG A 292 0.15 -15.94 13.78
CA ARG A 292 0.00 -16.42 15.17
C ARG A 292 1.26 -16.17 16.00
N LEU A 293 2.45 -16.29 15.42
CA LEU A 293 3.70 -15.94 16.11
C LEU A 293 3.79 -14.44 16.39
N VAL A 294 3.35 -13.59 15.45
CA VAL A 294 3.22 -12.15 15.69
C VAL A 294 2.22 -11.89 16.83
N ARG A 295 1.04 -12.53 16.83
CA ARG A 295 0.06 -12.42 17.93
C ARG A 295 0.68 -12.77 19.27
N ALA A 296 1.37 -13.92 19.36
CA ALA A 296 2.01 -14.38 20.59
C ALA A 296 3.09 -13.39 21.09
N ALA A 297 3.87 -12.80 20.17
CA ALA A 297 4.84 -11.78 20.52
C ALA A 297 4.17 -10.49 21.03
N LEU A 298 3.08 -10.05 20.39
CA LEU A 298 2.31 -8.89 20.83
C LEU A 298 1.67 -9.13 22.20
N ASP A 299 1.05 -10.29 22.42
CA ASP A 299 0.46 -10.67 23.70
C ASP A 299 1.50 -10.67 24.83
N HIS A 300 2.71 -11.21 24.57
CA HIS A 300 3.81 -11.18 25.52
C HIS A 300 4.26 -9.74 25.87
N LEU A 301 4.22 -8.83 24.90
CA LEU A 301 4.55 -7.42 25.07
C LEU A 301 3.39 -6.58 25.67
N GLY A 302 2.23 -7.20 25.93
CA GLY A 302 1.04 -6.51 26.41
C GLY A 302 0.42 -5.57 25.37
N LEU A 303 0.62 -5.86 24.07
CA LEU A 303 0.10 -5.08 22.96
C LEU A 303 -1.03 -5.80 22.23
N ARG A 304 -2.06 -5.04 21.90
CA ARG A 304 -3.18 -5.44 21.04
C ARG A 304 -2.81 -5.22 19.58
N GLY A 305 -2.81 -6.30 18.81
CA GLY A 305 -2.82 -6.28 17.34
C GLY A 305 -4.22 -6.51 16.79
N LEU A 306 -4.54 -5.88 15.66
CA LEU A 306 -5.77 -6.05 14.90
C LEU A 306 -5.43 -6.62 13.53
N LEU A 307 -6.14 -7.66 13.12
CA LEU A 307 -5.84 -8.44 11.92
C LEU A 307 -6.78 -8.08 10.77
N LYS A 308 -6.26 -8.07 9.55
CA LYS A 308 -7.06 -8.08 8.32
C LYS A 308 -6.38 -8.88 7.22
N THR A 309 -7.18 -9.41 6.30
CA THR A 309 -6.63 -9.86 5.02
C THR A 309 -6.14 -8.68 4.20
N SER A 310 -5.11 -8.88 3.39
CA SER A 310 -4.74 -7.87 2.39
C SER A 310 -5.80 -7.78 1.28
N GLY A 311 -6.63 -8.81 1.08
CA GLY A 311 -7.51 -8.92 -0.08
C GLY A 311 -6.76 -9.45 -1.32
N GLN A 312 -5.49 -9.85 -1.15
CA GLN A 312 -4.64 -10.44 -2.20
C GLN A 312 -4.03 -11.75 -1.71
N THR A 313 -2.76 -11.75 -1.31
CA THR A 313 -1.99 -12.95 -0.98
C THR A 313 -1.76 -13.16 0.52
N GLY A 314 -1.91 -12.11 1.32
CA GLY A 314 -1.32 -12.04 2.65
C GLY A 314 -2.23 -11.51 3.75
N LEU A 315 -1.63 -11.30 4.93
CA LEU A 315 -2.26 -10.76 6.13
C LEU A 315 -1.56 -9.49 6.60
N GLN A 316 -2.32 -8.59 7.21
CA GLN A 316 -1.81 -7.35 7.78
C GLN A 316 -2.27 -7.21 9.22
N ILE A 317 -1.33 -6.92 10.12
CA ILE A 317 -1.57 -6.77 11.55
C ILE A 317 -1.21 -5.34 11.95
N TYR A 318 -2.19 -4.58 12.43
CA TYR A 318 -2.01 -3.22 12.89
C TYR A 318 -1.93 -3.19 14.41
N VAL A 319 -0.97 -2.46 14.94
CA VAL A 319 -0.86 -2.14 16.36
C VAL A 319 -1.14 -0.63 16.50
N PRO A 320 -2.30 -0.24 17.07
CA PRO A 320 -2.61 1.16 17.26
C PRO A 320 -1.76 1.75 18.36
N LEU A 321 -1.11 2.87 18.06
CA LEU A 321 -0.15 3.53 18.92
C LEU A 321 -0.68 4.90 19.34
N ARG A 322 -0.37 5.28 20.57
CA ARG A 322 -0.41 6.67 21.01
C ARG A 322 0.62 7.45 20.22
N ARG A 323 0.18 8.52 19.56
CA ARG A 323 1.06 9.42 18.79
C ARG A 323 2.18 9.94 19.69
N GLY A 324 3.42 9.73 19.25
CA GLY A 324 4.61 9.97 20.06
C GLY A 324 5.86 9.48 19.35
N PRO A 325 6.00 8.17 19.06
CA PRO A 325 7.13 7.67 18.31
C PRO A 325 7.10 8.17 16.86
N ASP A 326 8.27 8.37 16.28
CA ASP A 326 8.39 8.61 14.84
C ASP A 326 8.44 7.30 14.03
N TYR A 327 8.46 7.43 12.70
CA TYR A 327 8.57 6.28 11.81
C TYR A 327 9.82 5.42 12.01
N ALA A 328 10.96 6.00 12.38
CA ALA A 328 12.19 5.24 12.58
C ALA A 328 12.09 4.38 13.84
N GLU A 329 11.56 4.95 14.93
CA GLU A 329 11.27 4.22 16.18
C GLU A 329 10.28 3.09 15.95
N VAL A 330 9.17 3.35 15.26
CA VAL A 330 8.17 2.32 14.91
C VAL A 330 8.78 1.23 14.04
N ARG A 331 9.47 1.60 12.95
CA ARG A 331 10.11 0.63 12.05
C ARG A 331 11.13 -0.24 12.78
N GLY A 332 11.97 0.37 13.62
CA GLY A 332 12.98 -0.34 14.41
C GLY A 332 12.35 -1.37 15.33
N TRP A 333 11.29 -0.99 16.05
CA TRP A 333 10.56 -1.92 16.91
C TRP A 333 9.91 -3.08 16.14
N VAL A 334 9.24 -2.80 15.02
CA VAL A 334 8.66 -3.86 14.16
C VAL A 334 9.76 -4.78 13.63
N GLU A 335 10.91 -4.24 13.23
CA GLU A 335 12.07 -5.00 12.78
C GLU A 335 12.61 -5.92 13.88
N GLU A 336 12.72 -5.44 15.12
CA GLU A 336 13.18 -6.24 16.27
C GLU A 336 12.25 -7.43 16.55
N VAL A 337 10.94 -7.18 16.59
CA VAL A 337 9.92 -8.24 16.78
C VAL A 337 9.98 -9.24 15.62
N ALA A 338 10.02 -8.74 14.38
CA ALA A 338 10.14 -9.60 13.20
C ALA A 338 11.38 -10.48 13.27
N ARG A 339 12.54 -9.91 13.61
CA ARG A 339 13.81 -10.64 13.75
C ARG A 339 13.80 -11.65 14.88
N ALA A 340 13.08 -11.37 15.98
CA ALA A 340 12.88 -12.35 17.04
C ALA A 340 12.10 -13.57 16.54
N ILE A 341 11.01 -13.35 15.80
CA ILE A 341 10.23 -14.44 15.19
C ILE A 341 11.08 -15.20 14.17
N GLY A 342 11.85 -14.52 13.32
CA GLY A 342 12.73 -15.20 12.36
C GLY A 342 13.92 -15.93 12.97
N ARG A 343 14.24 -15.74 14.25
CA ARG A 343 15.18 -16.62 14.98
C ARG A 343 14.51 -17.92 15.43
N VAL A 344 13.20 -17.92 15.64
CA VAL A 344 12.40 -19.10 15.97
C VAL A 344 12.09 -19.91 14.71
N GLU A 345 11.78 -19.23 13.61
CA GLU A 345 11.41 -19.83 12.32
C GLU A 345 12.40 -19.43 11.19
N PRO A 346 13.69 -19.79 11.28
CA PRO A 346 14.73 -19.34 10.34
C PRO A 346 14.54 -19.87 8.92
N ASP A 347 13.88 -21.02 8.76
CA ASP A 347 13.65 -21.66 7.47
C ASP A 347 12.40 -21.11 6.74
N ARG A 348 11.45 -20.55 7.50
CA ARG A 348 10.19 -20.01 6.96
C ARG A 348 10.23 -18.51 6.75
N ILE A 349 11.16 -17.77 7.37
CA ILE A 349 11.26 -16.31 7.26
C ILE A 349 12.46 -15.90 6.40
N THR A 350 12.27 -14.90 5.53
CA THR A 350 13.33 -14.32 4.71
C THR A 350 13.50 -12.81 4.92
N TRP A 351 14.76 -12.37 4.92
CA TRP A 351 15.17 -10.97 4.97
C TRP A 351 15.70 -10.47 3.63
N GLU A 352 15.86 -11.37 2.65
CA GLU A 352 16.50 -11.09 1.37
C GLU A 352 15.68 -10.09 0.56
N TRP A 353 16.35 -9.16 -0.10
CA TRP A 353 15.70 -8.17 -0.96
C TRP A 353 15.39 -8.70 -2.37
N ALA A 354 16.19 -9.66 -2.85
CA ALA A 354 16.01 -10.28 -4.16
C ALA A 354 14.91 -11.34 -4.14
N VAL A 355 13.89 -11.19 -5.00
CA VAL A 355 12.74 -12.11 -5.10
C VAL A 355 13.17 -13.56 -5.37
N SER A 356 14.23 -13.76 -6.18
CA SER A 356 14.78 -15.09 -6.49
C SER A 356 15.33 -15.85 -5.29
N ARG A 357 15.66 -15.17 -4.19
CA ARG A 357 16.16 -15.77 -2.93
C ARG A 357 15.08 -15.90 -1.85
N ARG A 358 13.80 -15.69 -2.20
CA ARG A 358 12.67 -15.74 -1.26
C ARG A 358 11.77 -16.97 -1.41
N ALA A 359 12.00 -17.80 -2.43
CA ALA A 359 11.10 -18.89 -2.74
C ALA A 359 10.84 -19.78 -1.52
N GLY A 360 9.55 -20.02 -1.23
CA GLY A 360 9.12 -20.91 -0.15
C GLY A 360 9.15 -20.28 1.25
N ARG A 361 9.33 -18.96 1.35
CA ARG A 361 9.42 -18.24 2.64
C ARG A 361 8.42 -17.10 2.72
N ILE A 362 8.22 -16.60 3.92
CA ILE A 362 7.39 -15.44 4.26
C ILE A 362 8.29 -14.26 4.61
N ARG A 363 7.86 -13.08 4.20
CA ARG A 363 8.44 -11.85 4.70
C ARG A 363 7.51 -11.21 5.72
N ILE A 364 8.08 -10.90 6.88
CA ILE A 364 7.50 -9.93 7.80
C ILE A 364 8.04 -8.55 7.37
N ASP A 365 7.28 -7.84 6.55
CA ASP A 365 7.75 -6.62 5.91
C ASP A 365 7.66 -5.41 6.85
N TYR A 366 8.66 -5.29 7.73
CA TYR A 366 8.80 -4.14 8.62
C TYR A 366 9.03 -2.82 7.85
N THR A 367 9.41 -2.86 6.57
CA THR A 367 9.63 -1.67 5.74
C THR A 367 8.34 -1.01 5.27
N GLN A 368 7.19 -1.59 5.62
CA GLN A 368 5.91 -0.91 5.51
C GLN A 368 5.81 0.31 6.44
N ASN A 369 6.59 0.33 7.53
CA ASN A 369 6.59 1.39 8.55
C ASN A 369 7.50 2.56 8.18
N ILE A 370 7.37 3.09 6.96
CA ILE A 370 8.04 4.31 6.54
C ILE A 370 7.03 5.33 6.04
N ILE A 371 7.39 6.61 6.09
CA ILE A 371 6.55 7.67 5.56
C ILE A 371 6.22 7.41 4.08
N ASN A 372 4.99 7.73 3.66
CA ASN A 372 4.59 7.68 2.26
C ASN A 372 4.63 6.26 1.62
N LYS A 373 4.66 5.21 2.43
CA LYS A 373 4.51 3.83 1.97
C LYS A 373 3.05 3.51 1.64
N THR A 374 2.84 2.58 0.72
CA THR A 374 1.52 2.19 0.24
C THR A 374 1.08 0.88 0.89
N LEU A 375 0.02 0.94 1.70
CA LEU A 375 -0.63 -0.23 2.27
C LEU A 375 -2.14 -0.04 2.21
N ALA A 376 -2.88 -1.04 1.71
CA ALA A 376 -4.31 -0.90 1.43
C ALA A 376 -5.09 -0.62 2.73
N ALA A 377 -6.03 0.32 2.68
CA ALA A 377 -6.92 0.61 3.79
C ALA A 377 -7.79 -0.61 4.13
N PRO A 378 -8.23 -0.77 5.39
CA PRO A 378 -9.38 -1.62 5.70
C PRO A 378 -10.55 -1.24 4.79
N TYR A 379 -11.22 -2.26 4.24
CA TYR A 379 -12.35 -2.14 3.32
C TYR A 379 -12.05 -1.55 1.92
N SER A 380 -10.77 -1.29 1.59
CA SER A 380 -10.37 -0.95 0.21
C SER A 380 -10.58 -2.13 -0.73
N LEU A 381 -11.08 -1.86 -1.95
CA LEU A 381 -11.09 -2.85 -3.03
C LEU A 381 -9.67 -3.12 -3.53
N ARG A 382 -9.42 -4.35 -3.96
CA ARG A 382 -8.16 -4.75 -4.59
C ARG A 382 -8.38 -5.07 -6.07
N PRO A 383 -7.38 -4.87 -6.93
CA PRO A 383 -7.48 -5.08 -8.37
C PRO A 383 -7.38 -6.57 -8.78
N LEU A 384 -8.08 -7.46 -8.07
CA LEU A 384 -8.19 -8.89 -8.37
C LEU A 384 -9.59 -9.24 -8.89
N PRO A 385 -9.77 -10.36 -9.63
CA PRO A 385 -11.08 -10.85 -10.04
C PRO A 385 -12.11 -10.81 -8.91
N GLY A 386 -13.31 -10.32 -9.21
CA GLY A 386 -14.39 -10.16 -8.23
C GLY A 386 -14.32 -8.91 -7.36
N ALA A 387 -13.30 -8.06 -7.50
CA ALA A 387 -13.07 -6.88 -6.65
C ALA A 387 -12.99 -7.28 -5.16
N THR A 388 -11.96 -8.05 -4.83
CA THR A 388 -11.70 -8.51 -3.46
C THR A 388 -11.50 -7.34 -2.50
N VAL A 389 -11.73 -7.56 -1.20
CA VAL A 389 -11.70 -6.52 -0.17
C VAL A 389 -10.61 -6.82 0.86
N SER A 390 -9.82 -5.81 1.24
CA SER A 390 -8.98 -5.93 2.43
C SER A 390 -9.84 -5.97 3.69
N THR A 391 -10.03 -7.14 4.28
CA THR A 391 -11.15 -7.41 5.19
C THR A 391 -10.66 -7.70 6.61
N PRO A 392 -11.13 -6.95 7.61
CA PRO A 392 -10.86 -7.23 9.03
C PRO A 392 -11.30 -8.61 9.50
N LEU A 393 -10.47 -9.21 10.36
CA LEU A 393 -10.65 -10.55 10.93
C LEU A 393 -10.51 -10.52 12.45
N ALA A 394 -11.26 -11.39 13.11
CA ALA A 394 -10.95 -11.85 14.45
C ALA A 394 -9.75 -12.79 14.38
N TRP A 395 -8.97 -12.87 15.46
CA TRP A 395 -7.80 -13.73 15.48
C TRP A 395 -8.15 -15.22 15.44
N GLU A 396 -9.31 -15.57 15.99
CA GLU A 396 -9.83 -16.94 16.04
C GLU A 396 -10.19 -17.47 14.64
N GLU A 397 -10.53 -16.57 13.71
CA GLU A 397 -10.81 -16.93 12.31
C GLU A 397 -9.56 -17.47 11.59
N LEU A 398 -8.35 -17.24 12.14
CA LEU A 398 -7.13 -17.86 11.63
C LEU A 398 -7.14 -19.37 11.73
N ASP A 399 -8.07 -20.01 12.45
CA ASP A 399 -8.16 -21.47 12.55
C ASP A 399 -9.20 -22.08 11.59
N GLU A 400 -9.95 -21.24 10.86
CA GLU A 400 -10.97 -21.70 9.91
C GLU A 400 -10.35 -22.37 8.67
N PRO A 401 -10.68 -23.63 8.36
CA PRO A 401 -10.05 -24.38 7.25
C PRO A 401 -10.28 -23.79 5.84
N GLY A 402 -11.26 -22.89 5.70
CA GLY A 402 -11.61 -22.25 4.43
C GLY A 402 -11.20 -20.78 4.31
N LEU A 403 -10.49 -20.23 5.31
CA LEU A 403 -10.07 -18.83 5.27
C LEU A 403 -9.14 -18.60 4.09
N ARG A 404 -9.46 -17.60 3.26
CA ARG A 404 -8.61 -17.15 2.16
C ARG A 404 -8.27 -15.67 2.30
N PRO A 405 -7.09 -15.20 1.84
CA PRO A 405 -6.72 -13.79 1.88
C PRO A 405 -7.63 -12.92 0.98
N ASP A 406 -8.29 -13.55 0.01
CA ASP A 406 -9.22 -12.95 -0.95
C ASP A 406 -10.67 -13.44 -0.76
N GLY A 407 -11.00 -13.94 0.44
CA GLY A 407 -12.29 -14.59 0.72
C GLY A 407 -13.51 -13.68 0.59
N TRP A 408 -13.34 -12.37 0.81
CA TRP A 408 -14.39 -11.37 0.68
C TRP A 408 -14.16 -10.47 -0.51
N ASN A 409 -15.26 -10.11 -1.15
CA ASN A 409 -15.28 -9.23 -2.29
C ASN A 409 -16.40 -8.19 -2.17
N MET A 410 -16.46 -7.29 -3.15
CA MET A 410 -17.40 -6.16 -3.19
C MET A 410 -18.87 -6.56 -2.98
N THR A 411 -19.27 -7.80 -3.29
CA THR A 411 -20.65 -8.29 -3.11
C THR A 411 -20.83 -9.10 -1.84
N THR A 412 -19.81 -9.82 -1.36
CA THR A 412 -19.94 -10.72 -0.20
C THR A 412 -19.64 -10.06 1.15
N ILE A 413 -18.92 -8.93 1.16
CA ILE A 413 -18.54 -8.22 2.40
C ILE A 413 -19.73 -7.73 3.22
N TRP A 414 -20.90 -7.52 2.61
CA TRP A 414 -22.08 -7.04 3.32
C TRP A 414 -22.63 -8.05 4.32
N GLY A 415 -22.62 -9.33 3.97
CA GLY A 415 -23.04 -10.41 4.89
C GLY A 415 -22.12 -10.47 6.11
N ARG A 416 -20.81 -10.31 5.87
CA ARG A 416 -19.79 -10.24 6.91
C ARG A 416 -20.00 -9.06 7.86
N LEU A 417 -20.20 -7.85 7.33
CA LEU A 417 -20.46 -6.67 8.15
C LEU A 417 -21.78 -6.77 8.91
N ALA A 418 -22.80 -7.41 8.33
CA ALA A 418 -24.02 -7.70 9.05
C ALA A 418 -23.77 -8.65 10.22
N GLU A 419 -22.95 -9.69 10.04
CA GLU A 419 -22.70 -10.67 11.09
C GLU A 419 -21.90 -10.12 12.27
N VAL A 420 -20.78 -9.43 12.01
CA VAL A 420 -19.81 -9.08 13.05
C VAL A 420 -19.54 -7.58 13.22
N GLY A 421 -20.07 -6.73 12.35
CA GLY A 421 -19.76 -5.30 12.33
C GLY A 421 -18.29 -5.01 11.98
N ASP A 422 -17.73 -3.98 12.60
CA ASP A 422 -16.34 -3.53 12.39
C ASP A 422 -15.38 -4.13 13.43
N LEU A 423 -14.70 -5.22 13.07
CA LEU A 423 -13.68 -5.83 13.92
C LEU A 423 -12.38 -5.01 14.01
N PHE A 424 -12.20 -4.02 13.14
CA PHE A 424 -10.99 -3.21 13.09
C PHE A 424 -11.15 -1.87 13.80
N ALA A 425 -12.31 -1.57 14.40
CA ALA A 425 -12.59 -0.31 15.09
C ALA A 425 -11.53 0.01 16.17
N GLY A 426 -10.98 -1.03 16.82
CA GLY A 426 -9.89 -0.90 17.79
C GLY A 426 -8.62 -0.25 17.23
N ALA A 427 -8.36 -0.34 15.93
CA ALA A 427 -7.23 0.33 15.29
C ALA A 427 -7.35 1.86 15.31
N LEU A 428 -8.54 2.43 15.55
CA LEU A 428 -8.74 3.87 15.65
C LEU A 428 -8.42 4.41 17.06
N ILE A 429 -8.17 3.52 18.03
CA ILE A 429 -7.91 3.86 19.43
C ILE A 429 -6.39 3.81 19.66
N GLY A 430 -5.71 4.95 19.47
CA GLY A 430 -4.27 5.09 19.71
C GLY A 430 -3.91 5.16 21.20
N ASP A 431 -4.12 4.07 21.93
CA ASP A 431 -3.96 4.01 23.39
C ASP A 431 -2.65 3.37 23.87
N GLN A 432 -1.91 2.69 22.99
CA GLN A 432 -0.74 1.86 23.34
C GLN A 432 0.60 2.58 23.13
N GLY A 433 1.58 2.33 23.99
CA GLY A 433 2.96 2.81 23.83
C GLY A 433 3.88 1.71 23.32
N LEU A 434 4.90 2.07 22.54
CA LEU A 434 5.96 1.11 22.21
C LEU A 434 6.75 0.72 23.47
N PRO A 435 6.95 -0.59 23.73
CA PRO A 435 7.79 -1.05 24.82
C PRO A 435 9.21 -0.45 24.72
N GLY A 436 9.74 0.06 25.83
CA GLY A 436 11.11 0.61 25.88
C GLY A 436 11.30 2.05 25.39
N ALA A 437 10.27 2.71 24.83
CA ALA A 437 10.32 4.14 24.48
C ALA A 437 10.20 5.08 25.70
N GLY A 438 10.07 4.52 26.91
CA GLY A 438 10.11 5.25 28.17
C GLY A 438 11.41 4.96 28.92
N GLY A 439 12.35 5.90 28.89
CA GLY A 439 13.33 6.00 29.97
C GLY A 439 12.61 6.29 31.29
N ALA A 440 12.89 5.49 32.30
CA ALA A 440 12.66 5.69 33.74
C ALA A 440 11.67 6.80 34.18
N ALA A 441 10.47 6.40 34.60
CA ALA A 441 9.59 7.02 35.62
C ALA A 441 8.23 6.28 35.56
N GLU A 442 7.58 5.76 36.60
CA GLU A 442 7.71 5.92 38.05
C GLU A 442 7.41 4.56 38.71
N SER A 443 8.31 4.11 39.57
CA SER A 443 7.93 3.32 40.73
C SER A 443 7.36 4.29 41.77
N GLY A 444 6.06 4.18 42.04
CA GLY A 444 5.35 4.84 43.15
C GLY A 444 4.43 3.86 43.82
#